data_AF-A0A1Q5T422-F1
#
_entry.id   AF-A0A1Q5T422-F1
#
_cell.length_a   1.000
_cell.length_b   1.000
_cell.length_c   1.000
_cell.angle_alpha   90.00
_cell.angle_beta   90.00
_cell.angle_gamma   90.00
#
_symmetry.space_group_name_H-M   'P 1'
#
loop_
_entity.id
_entity.type
_entity.pdbx_description
1 polymer ?
#
loop_
_entity_poly.entity_id
_entity_poly.type
_entity_poly.pdbx_seq_one_letter_code
_entity_poly.pdbx_strand_id
1 'polypeptide(L)'
;MPPRISVQPSWKALTGTLYGQTPLAAGLPHATNASLRTASTKAKAQPQKRSDFFMIAQARQRKAANLSRQKVLQTEREASLGDPVQSKPTPFIQEIEAIQNGSQVLAASSGLNYYLKSDELSSALQFSKDLTEPLQNPDRDTADPQLEKEAAELHQKEHSIAMDAIQRIVNLSNGNTKDRLRLNVQRCIEQFGRHNTDSILPPKPSSILQGSMSSHQEKVPRIGVDTGSPEVQVAILTVKIMNLSRHLQTANKDKHNKRNLQVLVHKRQKLLQYVRQKERGGPRWQNLMETLGLSDAAWKGEIAL
;
A
#
# COMPACT_ATOMS: atom_id res chain seq x y z
N MET A 1 -42.56 -6.68 -5.85
CA MET A 1 -41.95 -6.26 -4.57
C MET A 1 -42.86 -6.74 -3.46
N PRO A 2 -42.41 -7.60 -2.53
CA PRO A 2 -43.26 -8.03 -1.42
C PRO A 2 -43.30 -6.97 -0.30
N PRO A 3 -44.42 -6.82 0.42
CA PRO A 3 -44.54 -5.82 1.49
C PRO A 3 -43.74 -6.21 2.74
N ARG A 4 -43.14 -5.21 3.40
CA ARG A 4 -42.34 -5.37 4.62
C ARG A 4 -43.24 -5.64 5.84
N ILE A 5 -43.10 -6.82 6.41
CA ILE A 5 -43.66 -7.18 7.73
C ILE A 5 -42.80 -6.49 8.80
N SER A 6 -43.44 -5.75 9.71
CA SER A 6 -42.77 -5.09 10.84
C SER A 6 -42.49 -6.12 11.95
N VAL A 7 -41.21 -6.43 12.17
CA VAL A 7 -40.76 -7.30 13.26
C VAL A 7 -40.71 -6.47 14.55
N GLN A 8 -41.59 -6.78 15.50
CA GLN A 8 -41.52 -6.27 16.87
C GLN A 8 -40.34 -6.91 17.61
N PRO A 9 -39.49 -6.16 18.34
CA PRO A 9 -38.40 -6.77 19.10
C PRO A 9 -38.95 -7.38 20.40
N SER A 10 -38.91 -8.70 20.49
CA SER A 10 -39.09 -9.44 21.74
C SER A 10 -37.93 -9.16 22.69
N TRP A 11 -38.23 -8.73 23.92
CA TRP A 11 -37.23 -8.47 24.95
C TRP A 11 -36.65 -9.81 25.41
N LYS A 12 -35.36 -10.04 25.15
CA LYS A 12 -34.62 -11.20 25.67
C LYS A 12 -34.25 -10.94 27.12
N ALA A 13 -34.66 -11.85 28.01
CA ALA A 13 -34.25 -11.88 29.40
C ALA A 13 -32.74 -12.18 29.52
N LEU A 14 -32.03 -11.36 30.29
CA LEU A 14 -30.64 -11.59 30.69
C LEU A 14 -30.61 -12.61 31.83
N THR A 15 -30.22 -13.85 31.54
CA THR A 15 -29.79 -14.82 32.56
C THR A 15 -28.35 -14.51 32.94
N GLY A 16 -28.16 -13.90 34.12
CA GLY A 16 -26.85 -13.73 34.74
C GLY A 16 -26.47 -14.97 35.54
N THR A 17 -25.39 -15.63 35.13
CA THR A 17 -24.74 -16.71 35.87
C THR A 17 -23.47 -16.17 36.50
N LEU A 18 -23.38 -16.11 37.82
CA LEU A 18 -22.09 -16.08 38.53
C LEU A 18 -22.17 -16.99 39.76
N TYR A 19 -21.37 -18.05 39.70
CA TYR A 19 -20.97 -18.91 40.80
C TYR A 19 -20.09 -18.15 41.81
N GLY A 20 -20.13 -18.55 43.08
CA GLY A 20 -19.05 -18.28 44.04
C GLY A 20 -19.51 -18.03 45.47
N GLN A 21 -19.70 -19.11 46.23
CA GLN A 21 -20.04 -19.13 47.65
C GLN A 21 -18.87 -18.65 48.53
N THR A 22 -19.15 -17.91 49.61
CA THR A 22 -18.81 -18.30 51.00
C THR A 22 -19.43 -17.33 52.03
N PRO A 23 -19.74 -17.79 53.26
CA PRO A 23 -20.65 -17.10 54.19
C PRO A 23 -19.94 -16.55 55.43
N LEU A 24 -20.41 -15.40 55.97
CA LEU A 24 -20.49 -15.03 57.40
C LEU A 24 -20.48 -13.50 57.57
N ALA A 25 -21.65 -12.92 57.88
CA ALA A 25 -21.81 -11.85 58.86
C ALA A 25 -23.30 -11.46 58.95
N ALA A 26 -23.78 -11.39 60.18
CA ALA A 26 -25.18 -11.27 60.56
C ALA A 26 -25.73 -9.84 60.47
N GLY A 27 -27.03 -9.75 60.22
CA GLY A 27 -27.92 -8.73 60.80
C GLY A 27 -27.94 -7.36 60.13
N LEU A 28 -29.01 -7.10 59.36
CA LEU A 28 -29.95 -5.97 59.52
C LEU A 28 -30.99 -6.05 58.37
N PRO A 29 -32.30 -5.91 58.64
CA PRO A 29 -33.28 -5.77 57.56
C PRO A 29 -33.14 -4.36 57.00
N HIS A 30 -33.38 -4.11 55.71
CA HIS A 30 -34.09 -2.92 55.21
C HIS A 30 -34.25 -2.97 53.68
N ALA A 31 -35.52 -3.07 53.28
CA ALA A 31 -36.15 -2.52 52.08
C ALA A 31 -35.44 -2.65 50.72
N THR A 32 -35.95 -3.58 49.93
CA THR A 32 -35.99 -3.51 48.47
C THR A 32 -36.56 -2.18 48.00
N ASN A 33 -35.82 -1.42 47.20
CA ASN A 33 -36.35 -0.43 46.26
C ASN A 33 -35.35 -0.24 45.11
N ALA A 34 -35.30 -1.22 44.20
CA ALA A 34 -34.68 -1.03 42.89
C ALA A 34 -35.63 -0.16 42.04
N SER A 35 -35.48 1.16 42.16
CA SER A 35 -36.20 2.10 41.31
C SER A 35 -35.62 2.06 39.90
N LEU A 36 -36.31 1.34 39.01
CA LEU A 36 -36.07 1.39 37.56
C LEU A 36 -36.29 2.83 37.09
N ARG A 37 -35.20 3.57 36.86
CA ARG A 37 -35.26 4.87 36.18
C ARG A 37 -35.58 4.64 34.72
N THR A 38 -36.87 4.67 34.38
CA THR A 38 -37.31 4.88 33.00
C THR A 38 -36.82 6.26 32.56
N ALA A 39 -35.99 6.30 31.53
CA ALA A 39 -35.51 7.55 30.94
C ALA A 39 -36.67 8.27 30.24
N SER A 40 -37.45 9.03 31.02
CA SER A 40 -38.38 10.02 30.50
C SER A 40 -37.59 11.16 29.86
N THR A 41 -37.78 11.36 28.56
CA THR A 41 -37.22 12.47 27.76
C THR A 41 -37.85 13.83 28.07
N LYS A 42 -38.36 14.02 29.30
CA LYS A 42 -38.81 15.31 29.84
C LYS A 42 -38.24 15.53 31.24
N ALA A 43 -36.92 15.46 31.37
CA ALA A 43 -36.27 16.26 32.41
C ALA A 43 -36.38 17.73 31.97
N LYS A 44 -37.51 18.39 32.33
CA LYS A 44 -37.56 19.85 32.43
C LYS A 44 -36.29 20.25 33.19
N ALA A 45 -35.37 20.96 32.54
CA ALA A 45 -34.25 21.57 33.22
C ALA A 45 -34.85 22.42 34.34
N GLN A 46 -34.82 21.91 35.58
CA GLN A 46 -35.28 22.70 36.70
C GLN A 46 -34.44 23.97 36.73
N PRO A 47 -35.03 25.14 36.98
CA PRO A 47 -34.27 26.38 37.02
C PRO A 47 -33.19 26.20 38.08
N GLN A 48 -31.93 26.06 37.65
CA GLN A 48 -30.82 25.96 38.58
C GLN A 48 -30.87 27.22 39.44
N LYS A 49 -31.07 27.02 40.74
CA LYS A 49 -31.17 28.06 41.77
C LYS A 49 -30.09 29.10 41.49
N ARG A 50 -30.52 30.33 41.15
CA ARG A 50 -29.72 31.56 40.94
C ARG A 50 -28.21 31.30 40.96
N SER A 51 -27.71 30.64 39.92
CA SER A 51 -26.28 30.40 39.78
C SER A 51 -25.64 31.73 39.46
N ASP A 52 -24.62 32.12 40.23
CA ASP A 52 -23.93 33.40 40.09
C ASP A 52 -23.61 33.66 38.61
N PHE A 53 -24.15 34.76 38.08
CA PHE A 53 -23.97 35.14 36.67
C PHE A 53 -22.48 35.21 36.30
N PHE A 54 -21.63 35.62 37.25
CA PHE A 54 -20.18 35.67 37.11
C PHE A 54 -19.53 34.29 36.96
N MET A 55 -19.91 33.31 37.79
CA MET A 55 -19.36 31.95 37.72
C MET A 55 -19.76 31.26 36.41
N ILE A 56 -21.00 31.47 35.94
CA ILE A 56 -21.44 31.00 34.63
C ILE A 56 -20.62 31.66 33.51
N ALA A 57 -20.41 32.98 33.58
CA ALA A 57 -19.61 33.71 32.59
C ALA A 57 -18.16 33.18 32.56
N GLN A 58 -17.53 32.96 33.72
CA GLN A 58 -16.18 32.41 33.81
C GLN A 58 -16.10 30.97 33.26
N ALA A 59 -17.08 30.12 33.58
CA ALA A 59 -17.15 28.77 33.03
C ALA A 59 -17.33 28.78 31.50
N ARG A 60 -18.16 29.70 30.98
CA ARG A 60 -18.33 29.92 29.54
C ARG A 60 -17.03 30.39 28.88
N GLN A 61 -16.28 31.31 29.52
CA GLN A 61 -14.97 31.75 29.03
C GLN A 61 -13.96 30.60 28.97
N ARG A 62 -13.85 29.78 30.02
CA ARG A 62 -12.97 28.58 30.03
C ARG A 62 -13.37 27.58 28.93
N LYS A 63 -14.67 27.35 28.75
CA LYS A 63 -15.19 26.49 27.67
C LYS A 63 -14.88 27.08 26.29
N ALA A 64 -15.07 28.39 26.11
CA ALA A 64 -14.76 29.07 24.84
C ALA A 64 -13.28 28.99 24.49
N ALA A 65 -12.39 29.15 25.48
CA ALA A 65 -10.94 28.97 25.31
C ALA A 65 -10.55 27.52 24.99
N ASN A 66 -11.19 26.53 25.60
CA ASN A 66 -10.98 25.12 25.24
C ASN A 66 -11.45 24.84 23.81
N LEU A 67 -12.66 25.30 23.44
CA LEU A 67 -13.20 25.15 22.10
C LEU A 67 -12.34 25.85 21.03
N SER A 68 -11.80 27.04 21.32
CA SER A 68 -10.88 27.72 20.40
C SER A 68 -9.59 26.91 20.23
N ARG A 69 -9.00 26.40 21.32
CA ARG A 69 -7.82 25.53 21.25
C ARG A 69 -8.10 24.20 20.53
N GLN A 70 -9.26 23.60 20.76
CA GLN A 70 -9.67 22.37 20.10
C GLN A 70 -9.82 22.58 18.59
N LYS A 71 -10.39 23.71 18.15
CA LYS A 71 -10.48 24.08 16.74
C LYS A 71 -9.11 24.21 16.10
N VAL A 72 -8.16 24.89 16.76
CA VAL A 72 -6.77 25.01 16.27
C VAL A 72 -6.14 23.63 16.10
N LEU A 73 -6.23 22.76 17.12
CA LEU A 73 -5.71 21.39 17.04
C LEU A 73 -6.42 20.54 15.98
N GLN A 74 -7.71 20.77 15.73
CA GLN A 74 -8.43 20.10 14.64
C GLN A 74 -7.88 20.54 13.29
N THR A 75 -7.72 21.85 13.06
CA THR A 75 -7.15 22.37 11.82
C THR A 75 -5.73 21.86 11.56
N GLU A 76 -4.88 21.78 12.59
CA GLU A 76 -3.52 21.21 12.49
C GLU A 76 -3.53 19.71 12.14
N ARG A 77 -4.47 18.94 12.72
CA ARG A 77 -4.62 17.51 12.41
C ARG A 77 -5.18 17.27 11.02
N GLU A 78 -6.16 18.06 10.60
CA GLU A 78 -6.75 17.98 9.26
C GLU A 78 -5.71 18.31 8.19
N ALA A 79 -4.89 19.35 8.42
CA ALA A 79 -3.80 19.71 7.52
C ALA A 79 -2.73 18.61 7.39
N SER A 80 -2.48 17.85 8.46
CA SER A 80 -1.49 16.76 8.46
C SER A 80 -2.02 15.42 7.93
N LEU A 81 -3.35 15.24 7.84
CA LEU A 81 -3.98 13.98 7.45
C LEU A 81 -3.61 13.57 6.00
N GLY A 82 -3.57 14.54 5.08
CA GLY A 82 -3.22 14.34 3.66
C GLY A 82 -4.38 13.87 2.77
N ASP A 83 -4.06 13.45 1.54
CA ASP A 83 -5.02 12.92 0.56
C ASP A 83 -5.11 11.37 0.69
N PRO A 84 -6.32 10.77 0.70
CA PRO A 84 -6.49 9.32 0.73
C PRO A 84 -6.16 8.58 -0.58
N VAL A 85 -6.17 9.28 -1.73
CA VAL A 85 -5.91 8.71 -3.06
C VAL A 85 -4.48 8.97 -3.48
N GLN A 86 -4.08 10.25 -3.48
CA GLN A 86 -2.79 10.70 -4.01
C GLN A 86 -1.64 10.47 -3.02
N SER A 87 -0.51 10.03 -3.57
CA SER A 87 0.74 9.90 -2.84
C SER A 87 1.50 11.22 -2.85
N LYS A 88 2.26 11.50 -1.78
CA LYS A 88 3.28 12.56 -1.79
C LYS A 88 4.38 12.23 -2.81
N PRO A 89 5.00 13.22 -3.47
CA PRO A 89 6.03 13.00 -4.47
C PRO A 89 7.35 12.58 -3.82
N THR A 90 7.51 11.28 -3.60
CA THR A 90 8.75 10.65 -3.14
C THR A 90 9.63 10.26 -4.34
N PRO A 91 10.94 9.99 -4.18
CA PRO A 91 11.79 9.57 -5.29
C PRO A 91 11.22 8.35 -6.05
N PHE A 92 10.73 7.35 -5.32
CA PHE A 92 10.10 6.17 -5.90
C PHE A 92 8.83 6.49 -6.70
N ILE A 93 7.97 7.38 -6.20
CA ILE A 93 6.75 7.82 -6.89
C ILE A 93 7.08 8.67 -8.11
N GLN A 94 8.07 9.56 -8.03
CA GLN A 94 8.54 10.36 -9.16
C GLN A 94 9.07 9.49 -10.30
N GLU A 95 9.80 8.42 -9.98
CA GLU A 95 10.25 7.46 -10.98
C GLU A 95 9.08 6.71 -11.63
N ILE A 96 8.07 6.29 -10.86
CA ILE A 96 6.84 5.69 -11.39
C ILE A 96 6.13 6.66 -12.33
N GLU A 97 6.02 7.93 -11.95
CA GLU A 97 5.41 8.97 -12.77
C GLU A 97 6.21 9.24 -14.05
N ALA A 98 7.54 9.27 -13.98
CA ALA A 98 8.41 9.42 -15.14
C ALA A 98 8.18 8.29 -16.16
N ILE A 99 8.14 7.04 -15.69
CA ILE A 99 7.84 5.87 -16.53
C ILE A 99 6.45 5.98 -17.16
N GLN A 100 5.44 6.40 -16.37
CA GLN A 100 4.07 6.54 -16.86
C GLN A 100 3.92 7.64 -17.92
N ASN A 101 4.63 8.76 -17.74
CA ASN A 101 4.63 9.89 -18.67
C ASN A 101 5.47 9.61 -19.93
N GLY A 102 6.27 8.54 -19.94
CA GLY A 102 7.21 8.26 -21.02
C GLY A 102 8.37 9.26 -21.06
N SER A 103 8.57 10.05 -20.00
CA SER A 103 9.70 10.97 -19.88
C SER A 103 10.96 10.16 -19.63
N GLN A 104 11.95 10.29 -20.53
CA GLN A 104 13.29 9.79 -20.31
C GLN A 104 13.97 10.63 -19.22
N VAL A 105 13.76 10.31 -17.95
CA VAL A 105 14.48 10.99 -16.86
C VAL A 105 15.03 9.95 -15.89
N LEU A 106 16.37 10.05 -15.74
CA LEU A 106 17.31 9.31 -14.89
C LEU A 106 17.80 7.95 -15.43
N ALA A 107 18.91 8.09 -16.16
CA ALA A 107 19.86 7.07 -16.56
C ALA A 107 20.28 6.17 -15.38
N ALA A 108 19.99 4.87 -15.52
CA ALA A 108 20.74 3.71 -15.00
C ALA A 108 19.93 2.41 -15.20
N SER A 109 18.59 2.50 -15.19
CA SER A 109 17.70 1.34 -15.33
C SER A 109 16.54 1.63 -16.29
N SER A 110 16.83 1.94 -17.55
CA SER A 110 15.80 1.99 -18.60
C SER A 110 15.22 0.59 -18.78
N GLY A 111 14.17 0.28 -18.01
CA GLY A 111 13.60 -1.06 -18.05
C GLY A 111 13.06 -1.34 -19.45
N LEU A 112 13.49 -2.48 -19.99
CA LEU A 112 13.12 -2.96 -21.29
C LEU A 112 11.67 -3.46 -21.27
N ASN A 113 11.03 -3.48 -22.43
CA ASN A 113 9.72 -4.10 -22.57
C ASN A 113 9.85 -5.64 -22.52
N TYR A 114 8.72 -6.33 -22.39
CA TYR A 114 8.61 -7.80 -22.44
C TYR A 114 9.33 -8.55 -21.32
N TYR A 115 9.50 -7.92 -20.15
CA TYR A 115 10.19 -8.51 -18.98
C TYR A 115 11.67 -8.82 -19.20
N LEU A 116 12.29 -8.21 -20.21
CA LEU A 116 13.71 -8.37 -20.48
C LEU A 116 14.54 -7.52 -19.51
N LYS A 117 15.70 -8.03 -19.11
CA LYS A 117 16.76 -7.23 -18.48
C LYS A 117 17.81 -6.84 -19.52
N SER A 118 18.52 -5.75 -19.27
CA SER A 118 19.65 -5.30 -20.12
C SER A 118 20.66 -6.42 -20.33
N ASP A 119 20.97 -7.13 -19.26
CA ASP A 119 22.04 -8.13 -19.23
C ASP A 119 21.62 -9.43 -19.93
N GLU A 120 20.34 -9.78 -19.82
CA GLU A 120 19.75 -10.91 -20.54
C GLU A 120 19.68 -10.63 -22.04
N LEU A 121 19.33 -9.39 -22.42
CA LEU A 121 19.30 -8.97 -23.82
C LEU A 121 20.70 -8.97 -24.43
N SER A 122 21.70 -8.42 -23.75
CA SER A 122 23.08 -8.39 -24.26
C SER A 122 23.65 -9.81 -24.41
N SER A 123 23.42 -10.68 -23.42
CA SER A 123 23.84 -12.08 -23.46
C SER A 123 23.17 -12.85 -24.61
N ALA A 124 21.88 -12.62 -24.85
CA ALA A 124 21.15 -13.24 -25.96
C ALA A 124 21.65 -12.76 -27.33
N LEU A 125 21.95 -11.47 -27.47
CA LEU A 125 22.50 -10.91 -28.70
C LEU A 125 23.90 -11.46 -28.99
N GLN A 126 24.75 -11.56 -27.97
CA GLN A 126 26.08 -12.16 -28.10
C GLN A 126 25.98 -13.64 -28.49
N PHE A 127 25.14 -14.41 -27.79
CA PHE A 127 24.90 -15.81 -28.12
C PHE A 127 24.43 -16.00 -29.57
N SER A 128 23.50 -15.15 -30.03
CA SER A 128 23.04 -15.19 -31.43
C SER A 128 24.15 -14.83 -32.43
N LYS A 129 25.05 -13.90 -32.06
CA LYS A 129 26.21 -13.52 -32.88
C LYS A 129 27.16 -14.70 -33.03
N ASP A 130 27.51 -15.33 -31.92
CA ASP A 130 28.47 -16.44 -31.86
C ASP A 130 27.94 -17.65 -32.65
N LEU A 131 26.63 -17.93 -32.60
CA LEU A 131 26.01 -19.01 -33.39
C LEU A 131 26.00 -18.76 -34.90
N THR A 132 26.03 -17.50 -35.33
CA THR A 132 25.92 -17.10 -36.74
C THR A 132 27.25 -16.68 -37.35
N GLU A 133 28.32 -16.71 -36.56
CA GLU A 133 29.66 -16.33 -37.01
C GLU A 133 30.08 -17.23 -38.19
N PRO A 134 30.58 -16.66 -39.30
CA PRO A 134 31.02 -17.44 -40.45
C PRO A 134 32.18 -18.36 -40.05
N LEU A 135 31.99 -19.66 -40.27
CA LEU A 135 33.01 -20.66 -39.98
C LEU A 135 34.21 -20.48 -40.90
N GLN A 136 35.40 -20.46 -40.31
CA GLN A 136 36.65 -20.45 -41.06
C GLN A 136 36.83 -21.80 -41.76
N ASN A 137 37.37 -21.77 -42.98
CA ASN A 137 37.62 -23.00 -43.71
C ASN A 137 38.76 -23.78 -43.00
N PRO A 138 38.58 -25.08 -42.67
CA PRO A 138 39.63 -25.89 -42.06
C PRO A 138 40.88 -25.98 -42.95
N ASP A 139 40.70 -26.03 -44.27
CA ASP A 139 41.79 -26.19 -45.23
C ASP A 139 42.35 -24.82 -45.64
N ARG A 140 43.36 -24.35 -44.91
CA ARG A 140 43.98 -23.02 -45.11
C ARG A 140 44.61 -22.79 -46.47
N ASP A 141 45.04 -23.86 -47.14
CA ASP A 141 45.64 -23.79 -48.47
C ASP A 141 44.61 -23.43 -49.56
N THR A 142 43.32 -23.69 -49.31
CA THR A 142 42.21 -23.38 -50.22
C THR A 142 41.42 -22.13 -49.82
N ALA A 143 41.71 -21.56 -48.65
CA ALA A 143 40.96 -20.46 -48.08
C ALA A 143 41.43 -19.12 -48.62
N ASP A 144 40.52 -18.38 -49.28
CA ASP A 144 40.79 -17.02 -49.72
C ASP A 144 40.62 -16.03 -48.54
N PRO A 145 41.71 -15.40 -48.06
CA PRO A 145 41.65 -14.56 -46.86
C PRO A 145 40.84 -13.27 -47.06
N GLN A 146 40.64 -12.83 -48.31
CA GLN A 146 39.81 -11.67 -48.62
C GLN A 146 38.32 -11.99 -48.45
N LEU A 147 37.87 -13.13 -48.98
CA LEU A 147 36.48 -13.56 -48.86
C LEU A 147 36.09 -13.83 -47.40
N GLU A 148 36.98 -14.44 -46.60
CA GLU A 148 36.74 -14.65 -45.17
C GLU A 148 36.60 -13.32 -44.41
N LYS A 149 37.45 -12.33 -44.72
CA LYS A 149 37.37 -10.99 -44.11
C LYS A 149 36.10 -10.26 -44.51
N GLU A 150 35.74 -10.29 -45.78
CA GLU A 150 34.49 -9.69 -46.28
C GLU A 150 33.27 -10.31 -45.61
N ALA A 151 33.22 -11.64 -45.49
CA ALA A 151 32.14 -12.35 -44.79
C ALA A 151 32.06 -11.94 -43.31
N ALA A 152 33.19 -11.84 -42.62
CA ALA A 152 33.24 -11.39 -41.23
C ALA A 152 32.76 -9.93 -41.06
N GLU A 153 33.15 -9.04 -41.98
CA GLU A 153 32.68 -7.64 -41.97
C GLU A 153 31.17 -7.54 -42.25
N LEU A 154 30.64 -8.31 -43.19
CA LEU A 154 29.21 -8.35 -43.48
C LEU A 154 28.43 -8.85 -42.27
N HIS A 155 28.88 -9.93 -41.63
CA HIS A 155 28.26 -10.46 -40.41
C HIS A 155 28.26 -9.43 -39.28
N GLN A 156 29.35 -8.70 -39.06
CA GLN A 156 29.41 -7.63 -38.06
C GLN A 156 28.42 -6.49 -38.37
N LYS A 157 28.30 -6.09 -39.64
CA LYS A 157 27.33 -5.08 -40.09
C LYS A 157 25.90 -5.55 -39.85
N GLU A 158 25.55 -6.75 -40.30
CA GLU A 158 24.23 -7.34 -40.09
C GLU A 158 23.88 -7.47 -38.60
N HIS A 159 24.83 -7.92 -37.78
CA HIS A 159 24.67 -7.97 -36.33
C HIS A 159 24.38 -6.58 -35.74
N SER A 160 25.14 -5.55 -36.15
CA SER A 160 24.91 -4.18 -35.66
C SER A 160 23.52 -3.63 -36.04
N ILE A 161 23.04 -3.94 -37.25
CA ILE A 161 21.70 -3.57 -37.72
C ILE A 161 20.63 -4.30 -36.91
N ALA A 162 20.81 -5.60 -36.67
CA ALA A 162 19.90 -6.40 -35.86
C ALA A 162 19.84 -5.90 -34.40
N MET A 163 20.98 -5.52 -33.81
CA MET A 163 21.04 -4.93 -32.47
C MET A 163 20.21 -3.64 -32.37
N ASP A 164 20.39 -2.70 -33.30
CA ASP A 164 19.63 -1.44 -33.31
C ASP A 164 18.12 -1.70 -33.51
N ALA A 165 17.77 -2.60 -34.44
CA ALA A 165 16.37 -2.99 -34.66
C ALA A 165 15.73 -3.58 -33.39
N ILE A 166 16.41 -4.52 -32.72
CA ILE A 166 15.93 -5.15 -31.49
C ILE A 166 15.85 -4.12 -30.35
N GLN A 167 16.84 -3.24 -30.22
CA GLN A 167 16.83 -2.18 -29.21
C GLN A 167 15.59 -1.29 -29.37
N ARG A 168 15.22 -0.93 -30.60
CA ARG A 168 14.01 -0.14 -30.90
C ARG A 168 12.72 -0.91 -30.58
N ILE A 169 12.66 -2.20 -30.88
CA ILE A 169 11.49 -3.06 -30.60
C ILE A 169 11.27 -3.19 -29.09
N VAL A 170 12.35 -3.35 -28.33
CA VAL A 170 12.31 -3.62 -26.89
C VAL A 170 12.20 -2.32 -26.08
N ASN A 171 12.48 -1.15 -26.66
CA ASN A 171 12.40 0.12 -25.94
C ASN A 171 11.00 0.40 -25.36
N LEU A 172 10.92 0.62 -24.05
CA LEU A 172 9.67 0.89 -23.33
C LEU A 172 8.99 2.20 -23.77
N SER A 173 9.72 3.16 -24.33
CA SER A 173 9.12 4.39 -24.87
C SER A 173 8.06 4.09 -25.92
N ASN A 174 8.29 3.06 -26.72
CA ASN A 174 7.40 2.58 -27.78
C ASN A 174 6.29 1.67 -27.25
N GLY A 175 6.29 1.34 -25.96
CA GLY A 175 5.33 0.45 -25.31
C GLY A 175 4.01 1.12 -24.92
N ASN A 176 3.02 0.30 -24.57
CA ASN A 176 1.72 0.75 -24.10
C ASN A 176 1.75 1.08 -22.59
N THR A 177 0.72 1.79 -22.11
CA THR A 177 0.39 1.98 -20.69
C THR A 177 0.39 0.66 -19.90
N LYS A 178 -0.06 -0.44 -20.51
CA LYS A 178 -0.01 -1.78 -19.91
C LYS A 178 1.42 -2.25 -19.63
N ASP A 179 2.34 -1.97 -20.54
CA ASP A 179 3.74 -2.40 -20.41
C ASP A 179 4.46 -1.57 -19.35
N ARG A 180 4.21 -0.25 -19.33
CA ARG A 180 4.65 0.64 -18.24
C ARG A 180 4.13 0.18 -16.88
N LEU A 181 2.87 -0.26 -16.80
CA LEU A 181 2.30 -0.80 -15.57
C LEU A 181 2.99 -2.10 -15.14
N ARG A 182 3.30 -3.01 -16.08
CA ARG A 182 4.01 -4.26 -15.78
C ARG A 182 5.38 -4.00 -15.18
N LEU A 183 6.13 -3.07 -15.77
CA LEU A 183 7.45 -2.68 -15.29
C LEU A 183 7.38 -2.04 -13.89
N ASN A 184 6.42 -1.15 -13.66
CA ASN A 184 6.19 -0.60 -12.32
C ASN A 184 5.81 -1.67 -11.28
N VAL A 185 5.07 -2.72 -11.68
CA VAL A 185 4.77 -3.85 -10.81
C VAL A 185 6.04 -4.63 -10.46
N GLN A 186 6.92 -4.88 -11.42
CA GLN A 186 8.21 -5.52 -11.16
C GLN A 186 9.06 -4.69 -10.18
N ARG A 187 9.15 -3.37 -10.37
CA ARG A 187 9.85 -2.46 -9.44
C ARG A 187 9.24 -2.49 -8.04
N CYS A 188 7.90 -2.59 -7.92
CA CYS A 188 7.26 -2.76 -6.62
C CYS A 188 7.67 -4.06 -5.93
N ILE A 189 7.79 -5.16 -6.69
CA ILE A 189 8.22 -6.46 -6.16
C ILE A 189 9.68 -6.39 -5.71
N GLU A 190 10.55 -5.77 -6.50
CA GLU A 190 11.98 -5.61 -6.17
C GLU A 190 12.16 -4.71 -4.94
N GLN A 191 11.44 -3.58 -4.85
CA GLN A 191 11.58 -2.63 -3.75
C GLN A 191 10.97 -3.13 -2.43
N PHE A 192 9.77 -3.73 -2.47
CA PHE A 192 9.00 -4.10 -1.28
C PHE A 192 8.99 -5.58 -0.96
N GLY A 193 9.52 -6.42 -1.85
CA GLY A 193 9.55 -7.86 -1.65
C GLY A 193 10.35 -8.22 -0.40
N ARG A 194 9.79 -9.12 0.41
CA ARG A 194 10.43 -9.58 1.66
C ARG A 194 11.75 -10.31 1.41
N HIS A 195 11.94 -10.84 0.21
CA HIS A 195 13.21 -11.43 -0.22
C HIS A 195 14.37 -10.41 -0.24
N ASN A 196 14.11 -9.13 -0.48
CA ASN A 196 15.12 -8.06 -0.44
C ASN A 196 15.07 -7.26 0.86
N THR A 197 13.87 -7.02 1.41
CA THR A 197 13.74 -6.15 2.59
C THR A 197 14.07 -6.83 3.91
N ASP A 198 13.92 -8.17 4.02
CA ASP A 198 14.24 -8.90 5.25
C ASP A 198 15.77 -8.87 5.55
N SER A 199 16.63 -8.57 4.57
CA SER A 199 18.09 -8.42 4.77
C SER A 199 18.51 -6.99 5.15
N ILE A 200 17.75 -5.99 4.72
CA ILE A 200 18.07 -4.56 4.93
C ILE A 200 17.41 -4.04 6.22
N LEU A 201 16.16 -4.44 6.48
CA LEU A 201 15.36 -3.89 7.56
C LEU A 201 15.46 -4.73 8.83
N PRO A 202 15.52 -4.09 10.00
CA PRO A 202 15.55 -4.82 11.25
C PRO A 202 14.25 -5.62 11.46
N PRO A 203 14.33 -6.83 12.03
CA PRO A 203 13.15 -7.64 12.30
C PRO A 203 12.25 -6.95 13.31
N LYS A 204 10.95 -7.28 13.26
CA LYS A 204 9.99 -6.79 14.26
C LYS A 204 10.43 -7.20 15.68
N PRO A 205 10.23 -6.33 16.69
CA PRO A 205 10.53 -6.70 18.07
C PRO A 205 9.65 -7.87 18.52
N SER A 206 10.25 -8.81 19.26
CA SER A 206 9.52 -9.91 19.89
C SER A 206 8.55 -9.38 20.95
N SER A 207 7.41 -10.06 21.13
CA SER A 207 6.53 -9.74 22.26
C SER A 207 7.18 -10.18 23.56
N ILE A 208 7.09 -9.35 24.60
CA ILE A 208 7.65 -9.55 25.94
C ILE A 208 6.88 -10.65 26.72
N LEU A 209 6.51 -11.76 26.09
CA LEU A 209 6.02 -12.93 26.82
C LEU A 209 7.24 -13.60 27.46
N GLN A 210 7.54 -13.16 28.68
CA GLN A 210 8.57 -13.66 29.57
C GLN A 210 8.35 -15.15 29.85
N GLY A 211 9.42 -15.96 29.75
CA GLY A 211 9.49 -17.27 30.41
C GLY A 211 9.86 -18.47 29.53
N SER A 212 9.67 -18.40 28.21
CA SER A 212 10.08 -19.49 27.33
C SER A 212 11.40 -19.13 26.66
N MET A 213 12.46 -19.90 26.93
CA MET A 213 13.63 -20.05 26.06
C MET A 213 13.15 -20.53 24.69
N SER A 214 12.58 -19.61 23.90
CA SER A 214 12.11 -19.89 22.56
C SER A 214 13.36 -19.96 21.69
N SER A 215 13.89 -21.18 21.54
CA SER A 215 14.77 -21.54 20.43
C SER A 215 14.15 -20.92 19.18
N HIS A 216 14.75 -19.86 18.65
CA HIS A 216 14.28 -19.26 17.41
C HIS A 216 14.49 -20.32 16.33
N GLN A 217 13.43 -21.08 16.04
CA GLN A 217 13.46 -22.04 14.94
C GLN A 217 13.82 -21.24 13.69
N GLU A 218 14.93 -21.62 13.07
CA GLU A 218 15.37 -20.99 11.82
C GLU A 218 14.23 -21.12 10.81
N LYS A 219 13.84 -19.98 10.23
CA LYS A 219 12.77 -19.97 9.25
C LYS A 219 13.28 -20.63 7.98
N VAL A 220 12.49 -21.55 7.43
CA VAL A 220 12.78 -22.17 6.14
C VAL A 220 12.98 -21.07 5.08
N PRO A 221 14.06 -21.15 4.28
CA PRO A 221 14.31 -20.17 3.23
C PRO A 221 13.18 -20.20 2.20
N ARG A 222 12.91 -19.03 1.60
CA ARG A 222 11.91 -18.94 0.52
C ARG A 222 12.47 -19.58 -0.75
N ILE A 223 11.62 -20.30 -1.48
CA ILE A 223 11.98 -20.92 -2.75
C ILE A 223 12.09 -19.88 -3.88
N GLY A 224 11.37 -18.76 -3.78
CA GLY A 224 11.34 -17.76 -4.85
C GLY A 224 10.98 -16.35 -4.39
N VAL A 225 10.76 -15.49 -5.38
CA VAL A 225 10.48 -14.06 -5.23
C VAL A 225 9.14 -13.86 -4.50
N ASP A 226 9.16 -12.96 -3.52
CA ASP A 226 7.96 -12.61 -2.77
C ASP A 226 7.08 -11.62 -3.55
N THR A 227 5.95 -12.11 -4.04
CA THR A 227 4.96 -11.33 -4.81
C THR A 227 3.65 -11.11 -4.06
N GLY A 228 3.44 -11.83 -2.96
CA GLY A 228 2.17 -11.93 -2.25
C GLY A 228 2.14 -11.17 -0.93
N SER A 229 3.25 -10.63 -0.47
CA SER A 229 3.28 -9.88 0.77
C SER A 229 2.38 -8.63 0.72
N PRO A 230 1.76 -8.27 1.86
CA PRO A 230 0.84 -7.15 1.88
C PRO A 230 1.54 -5.81 1.55
N GLU A 231 2.85 -5.71 1.77
CA GLU A 231 3.65 -4.55 1.35
C GLU A 231 3.68 -4.42 -0.18
N VAL A 232 4.04 -5.50 -0.89
CA VAL A 232 4.04 -5.56 -2.35
C VAL A 232 2.64 -5.32 -2.91
N GLN A 233 1.60 -5.93 -2.32
CA GLN A 233 0.22 -5.72 -2.75
C GLN A 233 -0.22 -4.26 -2.63
N VAL A 234 0.13 -3.58 -1.53
CA VAL A 234 -0.17 -2.15 -1.35
C VAL A 234 0.56 -1.29 -2.39
N ALA A 235 1.84 -1.56 -2.65
CA ALA A 235 2.60 -0.85 -3.67
C ALA A 235 1.98 -1.01 -5.08
N ILE A 236 1.61 -2.24 -5.47
CA ILE A 236 0.94 -2.52 -6.74
C ILE A 236 -0.41 -1.80 -6.84
N LEU A 237 -1.19 -1.77 -5.74
CA LEU A 237 -2.45 -1.04 -5.70
C LEU A 237 -2.22 0.47 -5.87
N THR A 238 -1.18 1.03 -5.24
CA THR A 238 -0.82 2.44 -5.40
C THR A 238 -0.52 2.78 -6.86
N VAL A 239 0.28 1.99 -7.56
CA VAL A 239 0.56 2.20 -9.00
C VAL A 239 -0.73 2.14 -9.83
N LYS A 240 -1.62 1.19 -9.56
CA LYS A 240 -2.91 1.07 -10.25
C LYS A 240 -3.83 2.26 -9.97
N ILE A 241 -3.90 2.71 -8.72
CA ILE A 241 -4.66 3.88 -8.29
C ILE A 241 -4.15 5.14 -9.00
N MET A 242 -2.83 5.34 -9.07
CA MET A 242 -2.24 6.48 -9.78
C MET A 242 -2.60 6.48 -11.26
N ASN A 243 -2.44 5.34 -11.95
CA ASN A 243 -2.81 5.21 -13.36
C ASN A 243 -4.29 5.50 -13.61
N LEU A 244 -5.17 4.94 -12.78
CA LEU A 244 -6.61 5.12 -12.93
C LEU A 244 -7.05 6.55 -12.56
N SER A 245 -6.45 7.13 -11.52
CA SER A 245 -6.67 8.53 -11.12
C SER A 245 -6.30 9.48 -12.25
N ARG A 246 -5.12 9.31 -12.87
CA ARG A 246 -4.71 10.14 -14.03
C ARG A 246 -5.68 9.99 -15.20
N HIS A 247 -6.12 8.77 -15.51
CA HIS A 247 -7.11 8.55 -16.56
C HIS A 247 -8.44 9.27 -16.27
N LEU A 248 -8.92 9.23 -15.03
CA LEU A 248 -10.18 9.86 -14.64
C LEU A 248 -10.13 11.39 -14.62
N GLN A 249 -8.96 12.01 -14.49
CA GLN A 249 -8.79 13.46 -14.62
C GLN A 249 -9.21 13.95 -16.01
N THR A 250 -8.94 13.17 -17.07
CA THR A 250 -9.38 13.49 -18.43
C THR A 250 -10.76 12.88 -18.74
N ALA A 251 -11.02 11.67 -18.26
CA ALA A 251 -12.26 10.92 -18.50
C ALA A 251 -13.35 11.13 -17.43
N ASN A 252 -13.81 12.38 -17.26
CA ASN A 252 -14.76 12.75 -16.19
C ASN A 252 -16.12 12.01 -16.24
N LYS A 253 -16.54 11.54 -17.42
CA LYS A 253 -17.82 10.84 -17.63
C LYS A 253 -17.77 9.34 -17.30
N ASP A 254 -16.60 8.78 -17.06
CA ASP A 254 -16.45 7.35 -16.80
C ASP A 254 -16.83 6.98 -15.35
N LYS A 255 -18.10 6.64 -15.15
CA LYS A 255 -18.64 6.26 -13.84
C LYS A 255 -18.18 4.87 -13.39
N HIS A 256 -17.88 3.97 -14.32
CA HIS A 256 -17.46 2.60 -14.00
C HIS A 256 -16.06 2.61 -13.42
N ASN A 257 -15.15 3.36 -14.05
CA ASN A 257 -13.78 3.47 -13.55
C ASN A 257 -13.68 4.29 -12.27
N LYS A 258 -14.57 5.26 -12.01
CA LYS A 258 -14.70 5.91 -10.70
C LYS A 258 -15.01 4.91 -9.58
N ARG A 259 -15.97 4.00 -9.82
CA ARG A 259 -16.26 2.91 -8.87
C ARG A 259 -15.05 1.97 -8.71
N ASN A 260 -14.36 1.63 -9.80
CA ASN A 260 -13.16 0.80 -9.73
C ASN A 260 -12.05 1.45 -8.91
N LEU A 261 -11.86 2.78 -9.03
CA LEU A 261 -10.92 3.54 -8.21
C LEU A 261 -11.26 3.43 -6.71
N GLN A 262 -12.53 3.64 -6.34
CA GLN A 262 -13.01 3.48 -4.97
C GLN A 262 -12.70 2.07 -4.42
N VAL A 263 -13.00 1.03 -5.21
CA VAL A 263 -12.72 -0.37 -4.82
C VAL A 263 -11.23 -0.61 -4.59
N LEU A 264 -10.35 -0.07 -5.44
CA LEU A 264 -8.90 -0.19 -5.29
C LEU A 264 -8.40 0.53 -4.03
N VAL A 265 -8.87 1.75 -3.79
CA VAL A 265 -8.50 2.56 -2.61
C VAL A 265 -8.95 1.86 -1.32
N HIS A 266 -10.18 1.36 -1.26
CA HIS A 266 -10.68 0.60 -0.10
C HIS A 266 -9.94 -0.72 0.11
N LYS A 267 -9.55 -1.41 -0.97
CA LYS A 267 -8.71 -2.62 -0.87
C LYS A 267 -7.33 -2.27 -0.29
N ARG A 268 -6.72 -1.17 -0.75
CA ARG A 268 -5.44 -0.66 -0.21
C ARG A 268 -5.56 -0.31 1.27
N GLN A 269 -6.63 0.39 1.66
CA GLN A 269 -6.91 0.75 3.05
C GLN A 269 -6.98 -0.49 3.97
N LYS A 270 -7.70 -1.54 3.56
CA LYS A 270 -7.78 -2.79 4.35
C LYS A 270 -6.42 -3.46 4.53
N LEU A 271 -5.59 -3.48 3.49
CA LEU A 271 -4.23 -4.02 3.57
C LEU A 271 -3.33 -3.17 4.46
N LEU A 272 -3.39 -1.84 4.36
CA LEU A 272 -2.63 -0.94 5.23
C LEU A 272 -2.99 -1.13 6.71
N GLN A 273 -4.27 -1.26 7.04
CA GLN A 273 -4.73 -1.57 8.40
C GLN A 273 -4.16 -2.90 8.90
N TYR A 274 -4.18 -3.94 8.05
CA TYR A 274 -3.61 -5.24 8.37
C TYR A 274 -2.09 -5.18 8.60
N VAL A 275 -1.33 -4.53 7.71
CA VAL A 275 0.14 -4.39 7.86
C VAL A 275 0.46 -3.64 9.14
N ARG A 276 -0.21 -2.51 9.39
CA ARG A 276 0.02 -1.72 10.60
C ARG A 276 -0.20 -2.55 11.87
N GLN A 277 -1.28 -3.33 11.92
CA GLN A 277 -1.57 -4.20 13.06
C GLN A 277 -0.54 -5.32 13.21
N LYS A 278 -0.12 -5.93 12.09
CA LYS A 278 0.81 -7.07 12.10
C LYS A 278 2.23 -6.68 12.45
N GLU A 279 2.71 -5.57 11.93
CA GLU A 279 4.05 -5.02 12.16
C GLU A 279 4.12 -4.08 13.37
N ARG A 280 2.99 -3.74 13.99
CA ARG A 280 2.88 -2.82 15.14
C ARG A 280 3.52 -1.44 14.88
N GLY A 281 3.49 -0.98 13.63
CA GLY A 281 4.15 0.27 13.22
C GLY A 281 5.68 0.20 13.19
N GLY A 282 6.25 -1.01 13.11
CA GLY A 282 7.69 -1.23 13.04
C GLY A 282 8.35 -0.74 11.73
N PRO A 283 9.65 -1.03 11.55
CA PRO A 283 10.48 -0.51 10.46
C PRO A 283 9.91 -0.76 9.05
N ARG A 284 9.34 -1.96 8.82
CA ARG A 284 8.73 -2.32 7.53
C ARG A 284 7.52 -1.47 7.17
N TRP A 285 6.67 -1.17 8.15
CA TRP A 285 5.52 -0.28 7.96
C TRP A 285 5.97 1.15 7.65
N GLN A 286 6.98 1.65 8.39
CA GLN A 286 7.51 3.00 8.19
C GLN A 286 8.13 3.14 6.80
N ASN A 287 8.99 2.20 6.40
CA ASN A 287 9.59 2.17 5.07
C ASN A 287 8.52 2.18 3.97
N LEU A 288 7.46 1.38 4.11
CA LEU A 288 6.35 1.35 3.15
C LEU A 288 5.64 2.70 3.03
N MET A 289 5.32 3.34 4.16
CA MET A 289 4.60 4.62 4.16
C MET A 289 5.46 5.76 3.60
N GLU A 290 6.74 5.80 3.98
CA GLU A 290 7.70 6.82 3.56
C GLU A 290 8.03 6.72 2.08
N THR A 291 8.33 5.52 1.57
CA THR A 291 8.69 5.30 0.16
C THR A 291 7.52 5.50 -0.79
N LEU A 292 6.31 5.05 -0.44
CA LEU A 292 5.11 5.26 -1.26
C LEU A 292 4.47 6.64 -1.07
N GLY A 293 4.97 7.45 -0.13
CA GLY A 293 4.44 8.77 0.17
C GLY A 293 3.01 8.75 0.69
N LEU A 294 2.60 7.67 1.36
CA LEU A 294 1.23 7.51 1.84
C LEU A 294 1.02 8.27 3.15
N SER A 295 -0.12 8.95 3.24
CA SER A 295 -0.51 9.73 4.41
C SER A 295 -1.42 8.91 5.32
N ASP A 296 -1.72 9.45 6.50
CA ASP A 296 -2.66 8.83 7.42
C ASP A 296 -4.10 8.75 6.85
N ALA A 297 -4.47 9.68 5.96
CA ALA A 297 -5.74 9.66 5.23
C ALA A 297 -5.95 8.37 4.42
N ALA A 298 -4.86 7.79 3.91
CA ALA A 298 -4.93 6.63 3.01
C ALA A 298 -5.49 5.37 3.70
N TRP A 299 -5.56 5.35 5.03
CA TRP A 299 -6.02 4.16 5.75
C TRP A 299 -6.83 4.44 7.04
N LYS A 300 -6.68 5.60 7.68
CA LYS A 300 -7.47 6.00 8.85
C LYS A 300 -8.87 6.48 8.46
N GLY A 301 -9.88 6.08 9.24
CA GLY A 301 -11.25 6.57 9.08
C GLY A 301 -11.98 5.97 7.87
N GLU A 302 -13.05 6.62 7.45
CA GLU A 302 -13.83 6.24 6.27
C GLU A 302 -13.37 7.07 5.06
N ILE A 303 -13.12 6.41 3.93
CA ILE A 303 -12.72 7.09 2.69
C ILE A 303 -13.95 7.23 1.80
N ALA A 304 -14.41 8.48 1.62
CA ALA A 304 -15.42 8.86 0.65
C ALA A 304 -14.76 9.63 -0.50
N LEU A 305 -14.98 9.16 -1.75
CA LEU A 305 -14.46 9.74 -2.99
C LEU A 305 -15.58 10.22 -3.90
#